data_AF-A0A958QRT3-F1
#
_entry.id   AF-A0A958QRT3-F1
#
_cell.length_a   1.000
_cell.length_b   1.000
_cell.length_c   1.000
_cell.angle_alpha   90.00
_cell.angle_beta   90.00
_cell.angle_gamma   90.00
#
_symmetry.space_group_name_H-M   'P 1'
#
loop_
_entity.id
_entity.type
_entity.pdbx_description
1 polymer ?
#
loop_
_entity_poly.entity_id
_entity_poly.type
_entity_poly.pdbx_seq_one_letter_code
_entity_poly.pdbx_strand_id
1 'polypeptide(L)'
;HISRLKPNVTYEFVAYNDKYKMEIDRRTFSTLTLDKKNVQFVVASCMSDHFRYRHITKRIWQQIVELKPDLLLLVGDNVYVDDLDLVSRANVSAFDIWQRYSDSINNTPIYHKKHLIPILATWDDHDYGVDN
;
A
#
# COMPACT_ATOMS: atom_id res chain seq x y z
N HIS A 1 -5.57 16.74 3.05
CA HIS A 1 -5.72 16.79 1.58
C HIS A 1 -4.68 17.76 1.02
N ILE A 2 -3.76 17.28 0.17
CA ILE A 2 -2.74 18.11 -0.50
C ILE A 2 -3.26 18.41 -1.91
N SER A 3 -3.21 19.66 -2.35
CA SER A 3 -3.77 20.07 -3.65
C SER A 3 -2.91 21.12 -4.35
N ARG A 4 -3.23 21.47 -5.60
CA ARG A 4 -2.51 22.44 -6.45
C ARG A 4 -1.04 22.08 -6.71
N LEU A 5 -0.73 20.79 -6.72
CA LEU A 5 0.57 20.29 -7.14
C LEU A 5 0.74 20.49 -8.65
N LYS A 6 1.95 20.86 -9.07
CA LYS A 6 2.30 20.95 -10.48
C LYS A 6 2.52 19.53 -11.02
N PRO A 7 2.02 19.19 -12.22
CA PRO A 7 2.39 17.95 -12.90
C PRO A 7 3.90 17.88 -13.11
N ASN A 8 4.46 16.67 -13.20
CA ASN A 8 5.87 16.43 -13.50
C ASN A 8 6.85 17.04 -12.49
N VAL A 9 6.44 17.15 -11.22
CA VAL A 9 7.29 17.68 -10.15
C VAL A 9 7.43 16.67 -9.02
N THR A 10 8.67 16.50 -8.56
CA THR A 10 8.98 15.74 -7.34
C THR A 10 8.84 16.65 -6.14
N TYR A 11 8.04 16.20 -5.18
CA TYR A 11 7.80 16.86 -3.91
C TYR A 11 8.44 16.08 -2.77
N GLU A 12 8.79 16.79 -1.70
CA GLU A 12 9.08 16.19 -0.41
C GLU A 12 7.80 16.18 0.44
N PHE A 13 7.55 15.05 1.09
CA PHE A 13 6.48 14.86 2.06
C PHE A 13 7.11 14.65 3.43
N VAL A 14 6.75 15.51 4.39
CA VAL A 14 7.23 15.41 5.77
C VAL A 14 6.01 15.26 6.68
N ALA A 15 5.95 14.15 7.40
CA ALA A 15 4.99 13.93 8.48
C ALA A 15 5.61 14.42 9.78
N TYR A 16 4.91 15.34 10.48
CA TYR A 16 5.41 15.96 11.71
C TYR A 16 4.42 15.78 12.85
N ASN A 17 4.92 15.38 14.01
CA ASN A 17 4.14 15.30 15.25
C ASN A 17 4.19 16.65 15.96
N ASP A 18 3.08 17.38 15.95
CA ASP A 18 3.04 18.69 16.58
C ASP A 18 3.12 18.64 18.11
N LYS A 19 2.56 17.59 18.73
CA LYS A 19 2.57 17.41 20.20
C LYS A 19 3.99 17.21 20.72
N TYR A 20 4.79 16.41 20.02
CA TYR A 20 6.17 16.09 20.42
C TYR A 20 7.22 16.95 19.71
N LYS A 21 6.81 17.88 18.84
CA LYS A 21 7.67 18.76 18.05
C LYS A 21 8.78 17.99 17.31
N MET A 22 8.41 16.89 16.66
CA MET A 22 9.37 16.04 15.94
C MET A 22 8.85 15.56 14.59
N GLU A 23 9.77 15.38 13.66
CA GLU A 23 9.52 14.67 12.40
C GLU A 23 9.28 13.18 12.68
N ILE A 24 8.21 12.64 12.10
CA ILE A 24 7.85 11.22 12.18
C ILE A 24 8.35 10.48 10.94
N ASP A 25 8.23 11.11 9.76
CA ASP A 25 8.61 10.48 8.50
C ASP A 25 8.93 11.54 7.44
N ARG A 26 9.83 11.20 6.51
CA ARG A 26 10.21 12.04 5.39
C ARG A 26 10.42 11.22 4.13
N ARG A 27 9.67 11.57 3.10
CA ARG A 27 9.58 10.85 1.83
C ARG A 27 9.60 11.81 0.65
N THR A 28 9.75 11.27 -0.54
CA THR A 28 9.50 12.00 -1.78
C THR A 28 8.45 11.29 -2.62
N PHE A 29 7.75 12.03 -3.47
CA PHE A 29 6.86 11.46 -4.48
C PHE A 29 6.83 12.39 -5.69
N SER A 30 6.49 11.86 -6.86
CA SER A 30 6.28 12.67 -8.06
C SER A 30 4.80 12.68 -8.42
N THR A 31 4.31 13.83 -8.88
CA THR A 31 2.98 13.89 -9.51
C THR A 31 2.97 13.13 -10.83
N LEU A 32 1.79 12.62 -11.23
CA LEU A 32 1.64 11.86 -12.47
C LEU A 32 2.07 12.67 -13.70
N THR A 33 2.80 12.01 -14.59
CA THR A 33 3.18 12.54 -15.89
C THR A 33 2.12 12.22 -16.93
N LEU A 34 1.26 13.20 -17.18
CA LEU A 34 0.09 13.05 -18.05
C LEU A 34 0.46 12.97 -19.55
N ASP A 35 1.65 13.44 -19.92
CA ASP A 35 2.18 13.43 -21.29
C ASP A 35 3.21 12.32 -21.53
N LYS A 36 3.37 11.39 -20.58
CA LYS A 36 4.34 10.30 -20.71
C LYS A 36 3.88 9.33 -21.80
N LYS A 37 4.72 9.16 -22.83
CA LYS A 37 4.42 8.27 -23.96
C LYS A 37 4.46 6.78 -23.58
N ASN A 38 5.35 6.41 -22.66
CA ASN A 38 5.53 5.03 -22.21
C ASN A 38 5.31 4.95 -20.71
N VAL A 39 4.06 4.73 -20.31
CA VAL A 39 3.69 4.53 -18.90
C VAL A 39 3.96 3.08 -18.52
N GLN A 40 4.67 2.87 -17.42
CA GLN A 40 4.85 1.57 -16.82
C GLN A 40 3.99 1.49 -15.57
N PHE A 41 3.07 0.54 -15.53
CA PHE A 41 2.22 0.32 -14.37
C PHE A 41 2.24 -1.15 -13.99
N VAL A 42 1.95 -1.42 -12.72
CA VAL A 42 1.76 -2.77 -12.18
C VAL A 42 0.32 -2.92 -11.75
N VAL A 43 -0.30 -4.05 -12.11
CA VAL A 43 -1.60 -4.46 -11.60
C VAL A 43 -1.38 -5.62 -10.63
N ALA A 44 -1.94 -5.53 -9.43
CA ALA A 44 -1.83 -6.55 -8.40
C ALA A 44 -3.16 -6.77 -7.69
N SER A 45 -3.39 -8.00 -7.24
CA SER A 45 -4.51 -8.44 -6.41
C SER A 45 -4.07 -9.64 -5.58
N CYS A 46 -4.96 -10.14 -4.72
CA CYS A 46 -4.76 -11.35 -3.91
C CYS A 46 -3.46 -11.31 -3.11
N MET A 47 -3.22 -10.18 -2.45
CA MET A 47 -1.97 -9.82 -1.80
C MET A 47 -1.85 -10.45 -0.40
N SER A 48 -1.98 -11.78 -0.31
CA SER A 48 -1.88 -12.49 0.98
C SER A 48 -0.56 -12.18 1.70
N ASP A 49 -0.66 -11.64 2.92
CA ASP A 49 0.47 -11.38 3.82
C ASP A 49 0.74 -12.56 4.77
N HIS A 50 0.08 -13.70 4.54
CA HIS A 50 0.20 -14.89 5.36
C HIS A 50 1.66 -15.38 5.44
N PHE A 51 2.11 -15.74 6.64
CA PHE A 51 3.53 -16.01 6.93
C PHE A 51 4.13 -17.12 6.05
N ARG A 52 3.33 -18.10 5.63
CA ARG A 52 3.75 -19.19 4.73
C ARG A 52 4.30 -18.69 3.38
N TYR A 53 3.82 -17.53 2.91
CA TYR A 53 4.20 -16.96 1.61
C TYR A 53 5.22 -15.83 1.70
N ARG A 54 5.65 -15.44 2.91
CA ARG A 54 6.49 -14.25 3.17
C ARG A 54 7.74 -14.16 2.29
N HIS A 55 8.38 -15.29 1.98
CA HIS A 55 9.58 -15.32 1.14
C HIS A 55 9.27 -15.02 -0.33
N ILE A 56 8.14 -15.50 -0.85
CA ILE A 56 7.66 -15.25 -2.21
C ILE A 56 7.18 -13.81 -2.32
N THR A 57 6.32 -13.36 -1.41
CA THR A 57 5.75 -12.00 -1.44
C THR A 57 6.83 -10.94 -1.34
N LYS A 58 7.83 -11.13 -0.46
CA LYS A 58 9.00 -10.25 -0.39
C LYS A 58 9.73 -10.15 -1.73
N ARG A 59 9.93 -11.27 -2.42
CA ARG A 59 10.61 -11.29 -3.73
C ARG A 59 9.79 -10.58 -4.82
N ILE A 60 8.48 -10.81 -4.86
CA ILE A 60 7.57 -10.12 -5.79
C ILE A 60 7.65 -8.60 -5.57
N TRP A 61 7.52 -8.14 -4.34
CA TRP A 61 7.60 -6.71 -4.03
C TRP A 61 8.97 -6.10 -4.32
N GLN A 62 10.06 -6.84 -4.11
CA GLN A 62 11.39 -6.38 -4.50
C GLN A 62 11.50 -6.18 -6.01
N GLN A 63 11.01 -7.13 -6.81
CA GLN A 63 11.02 -7.02 -8.27
C GLN A 63 10.16 -5.85 -8.76
N ILE A 64 8.95 -5.67 -8.21
CA ILE A 64 8.08 -4.53 -8.54
C ILE A 64 8.80 -3.21 -8.28
N VAL A 65 9.55 -3.12 -7.18
CA VAL A 65 10.30 -1.90 -6.85
C VAL A 65 11.46 -1.66 -7.82
N GLU A 66 12.16 -2.71 -8.23
CA GLU A 66 13.25 -2.64 -9.20
C GLU A 66 12.77 -2.20 -10.59
N LEU A 67 11.51 -2.51 -10.95
CA LEU A 67 10.89 -2.02 -12.18
C LEU A 67 10.72 -0.50 -12.19
N LYS A 68 10.63 0.16 -11.02
CA LYS A 68 10.34 1.60 -10.89
C LYS A 68 9.08 2.02 -11.67
N PRO A 69 7.92 1.39 -11.41
CA PRO A 69 6.68 1.72 -12.10
C PRO A 69 6.25 3.16 -11.80
N ASP A 70 5.52 3.75 -12.74
CA ASP A 70 4.90 5.07 -12.61
C ASP A 70 3.71 5.07 -11.66
N LEU A 71 2.99 3.95 -11.59
CA LEU A 71 1.85 3.75 -10.71
C LEU A 71 1.56 2.25 -10.45
N LEU A 72 0.94 1.96 -9.32
CA LEU A 72 0.37 0.66 -9.01
C LEU A 72 -1.16 0.74 -9.01
N LEU A 73 -1.80 -0.28 -9.59
CA LEU A 73 -3.22 -0.53 -9.51
C LEU A 73 -3.42 -1.75 -8.62
N LEU A 74 -4.01 -1.56 -7.44
CA LEU A 74 -4.40 -2.66 -6.57
C LEU A 74 -5.90 -2.89 -6.75
N VAL A 75 -6.26 -4.05 -7.29
CA VAL A 75 -7.60 -4.26 -7.87
C VAL A 75 -8.52 -5.16 -7.03
N GLY A 76 -8.17 -5.41 -5.77
CA GLY A 76 -8.94 -6.28 -4.88
C GLY A 76 -8.04 -7.20 -4.06
N ASP A 77 -8.58 -7.73 -2.96
CA ASP A 77 -7.87 -8.58 -1.99
C ASP A 77 -6.53 -7.98 -1.57
N ASN A 78 -6.53 -6.71 -1.18
CA ASN A 78 -5.30 -6.02 -0.77
C ASN A 78 -4.83 -6.51 0.60
N VAL A 79 -5.76 -6.98 1.41
CA VAL A 79 -5.55 -7.64 2.70
C VAL A 79 -6.58 -8.75 2.85
N TYR A 80 -6.20 -9.82 3.54
CA TYR A 80 -7.11 -10.88 3.95
C TYR A 80 -7.50 -10.64 5.42
N VAL A 81 -8.67 -10.05 5.64
CA VAL A 81 -9.20 -9.79 7.00
C VAL A 81 -9.92 -11.01 7.58
N ASP A 82 -10.20 -11.99 6.74
CA ASP A 82 -10.93 -13.19 7.07
C ASP A 82 -10.00 -14.40 7.29
N ASP A 83 -8.69 -14.29 7.08
CA ASP A 83 -7.74 -15.38 7.34
C ASP A 83 -7.79 -15.82 8.82
N LEU A 84 -8.25 -17.05 9.06
CA LEU A 84 -8.47 -17.62 10.39
C LEU A 84 -7.19 -17.83 11.20
N ASP A 85 -6.04 -17.94 10.55
CA ASP A 85 -4.75 -18.03 11.23
C ASP A 85 -4.28 -16.65 11.71
N LEU A 86 -4.86 -15.57 11.19
CA LEU A 86 -4.50 -14.18 11.48
C LEU A 86 -5.57 -13.44 12.31
N VAL A 87 -6.84 -13.86 12.21
CA VAL A 87 -7.98 -13.18 12.83
C VAL A 87 -8.92 -14.18 13.52
N SER A 88 -9.21 -13.94 14.79
CA SER A 88 -10.24 -14.70 15.51
C SER A 88 -11.64 -14.28 15.05
N ARG A 89 -12.38 -15.17 14.38
CA ARG A 89 -13.69 -14.89 13.76
C ARG A 89 -14.88 -14.82 14.71
N ALA A 90 -14.69 -14.92 16.03
CA ALA A 90 -15.84 -14.95 16.95
C ALA A 90 -16.64 -13.64 16.95
N ASN A 91 -15.96 -12.48 16.84
CA ASN A 91 -16.56 -11.16 16.71
C ASN A 91 -15.55 -10.22 16.05
N VAL A 92 -15.60 -10.09 14.72
CA VAL A 92 -14.75 -9.13 13.99
C VAL A 92 -15.34 -7.74 14.13
N SER A 93 -14.56 -6.81 14.68
CA SER A 93 -14.92 -5.40 14.79
C SER A 93 -14.23 -4.57 13.70
N ALA A 94 -14.68 -3.32 13.53
CA ALA A 94 -13.98 -2.36 12.66
C ALA A 94 -12.52 -2.13 13.10
N PHE A 95 -12.22 -2.29 14.39
CA PHE A 95 -10.85 -2.19 14.89
C PHE A 95 -9.98 -3.36 14.41
N ASP A 96 -10.54 -4.58 14.35
CA ASP A 96 -9.81 -5.75 13.87
C ASP A 96 -9.47 -5.63 12.37
N ILE A 97 -10.42 -5.15 11.57
CA ILE A 97 -10.19 -4.82 10.15
C ILE A 97 -9.10 -3.76 10.03
N TRP A 98 -9.19 -2.66 10.78
CA TRP A 98 -8.16 -1.61 10.77
C TRP A 98 -6.77 -2.13 11.14
N GLN A 99 -6.70 -2.98 12.17
CA GLN A 99 -5.46 -3.61 12.62
C GLN A 99 -4.87 -4.50 11.52
N ARG A 100 -5.70 -5.28 10.81
CA ARG A 100 -5.25 -6.12 9.70
C ARG A 100 -4.68 -5.32 8.53
N TYR A 101 -5.31 -4.20 8.18
CA TYR A 101 -4.74 -3.28 7.21
C TYR A 101 -3.40 -2.72 7.68
N SER A 102 -3.30 -2.28 8.94
CA SER A 102 -2.06 -1.76 9.52
C SER A 102 -0.93 -2.79 9.46
N ASP A 103 -1.21 -4.03 9.85
CA ASP A 103 -0.26 -5.15 9.82
C ASP A 103 0.18 -5.50 8.38
N SER A 104 -0.76 -5.58 7.44
CA SER A 104 -0.46 -5.88 6.03
C SER A 104 0.40 -4.77 5.40
N ILE A 105 0.04 -3.50 5.62
CA ILE A 105 0.82 -2.34 5.16
C ILE A 105 2.23 -2.39 5.73
N ASN A 106 2.38 -2.64 7.04
CA ASN A 106 3.68 -2.71 7.71
C ASN A 106 4.58 -3.85 7.19
N ASN A 107 3.98 -4.93 6.69
CA ASN A 107 4.71 -6.06 6.12
C ASN A 107 4.99 -5.91 4.62
N THR A 108 4.38 -4.94 3.94
CA THR A 108 4.46 -4.80 2.48
C THR A 108 5.51 -3.73 2.09
N PRO A 109 6.66 -4.12 1.52
CA PRO A 109 7.82 -3.22 1.34
C PRO A 109 7.58 -1.97 0.48
N ILE A 110 6.52 -1.94 -0.35
CA ILE A 110 6.21 -0.83 -1.25
C ILE A 110 5.82 0.43 -0.46
N TYR A 111 5.14 0.30 0.68
CA TYR A 111 4.67 1.43 1.49
C TYR A 111 5.80 2.12 2.26
N HIS A 112 6.97 1.47 2.38
CA HIS A 112 8.10 1.97 3.17
C HIS A 112 9.23 2.55 2.30
N LYS A 113 8.99 2.82 1.03
CA LYS A 113 10.01 3.37 0.13
C LYS A 113 10.28 4.84 0.41
N LYS A 114 11.54 5.27 0.24
CA LYS A 114 11.91 6.69 0.39
C LYS A 114 11.25 7.54 -0.70
N HIS A 115 11.21 7.01 -1.92
CA HIS A 115 10.41 7.55 -3.02
C HIS A 115 9.13 6.73 -3.15
N LEU A 116 7.99 7.35 -2.85
CA LEU A 116 6.68 6.74 -2.90
C LEU A 116 6.20 6.66 -4.35
N ILE A 117 5.66 5.50 -4.71
CA ILE A 117 5.01 5.28 -5.99
C ILE A 117 3.50 5.50 -5.79
N PRO A 118 2.80 6.24 -6.67
CA PRO A 118 1.36 6.39 -6.61
C PRO A 118 0.63 5.03 -6.64
N ILE A 119 -0.32 4.84 -5.73
CA ILE A 119 -1.15 3.64 -5.65
C ILE A 119 -2.61 4.06 -5.82
N LEU A 120 -3.29 3.47 -6.79
CA LEU A 120 -4.74 3.54 -6.94
C LEU A 120 -5.30 2.18 -6.55
N ALA A 121 -6.19 2.16 -5.56
CA ALA A 121 -6.71 0.91 -5.01
C ALA A 121 -8.24 0.86 -5.05
N THR A 122 -8.76 -0.33 -5.32
CA THR A 122 -10.14 -0.74 -5.01
C THR A 122 -10.09 -2.00 -4.14
N TRP A 123 -11.24 -2.39 -3.62
CA TRP A 123 -11.45 -3.48 -2.67
C TRP A 123 -12.19 -4.65 -3.35
N ASP A 124 -12.09 -5.84 -2.76
CA ASP A 124 -12.89 -7.03 -3.03
C ASP A 124 -13.38 -7.68 -1.71
N ASP A 125 -13.97 -8.87 -1.74
CA ASP A 125 -14.57 -9.54 -0.56
C ASP A 125 -13.63 -9.72 0.63
N HIS A 126 -12.41 -10.23 0.40
CA HIS A 126 -11.44 -10.47 1.48
C HIS A 126 -10.95 -9.20 2.21
N ASP A 127 -11.15 -8.00 1.62
CA ASP A 127 -10.78 -6.72 2.22
C ASP A 127 -11.69 -6.31 3.39
N TYR A 128 -12.89 -6.90 3.51
CA TYR A 128 -13.89 -6.56 4.54
C TYR A 128 -14.60 -7.74 5.18
N GLY A 129 -14.46 -8.96 4.66
CA GLY A 129 -15.12 -10.14 5.20
C GLY A 129 -14.84 -11.42 4.42
N VAL A 130 -15.68 -12.42 4.64
CA VAL A 130 -15.68 -13.67 3.86
C VAL A 130 -16.47 -13.48 2.58
N ASP A 131 -16.08 -14.21 1.53
CA ASP A 131 -16.82 -14.39 0.28
C ASP A 131 -18.32 -14.65 0.49
N ASN A 132 -19.12 -14.27 -0.52
CA ASN A 132 -20.49 -14.76 -0.68
C ASN A 132 -20.54 -16.20 -1.22
#